data_AF-A0A2N1KN32-F1
#
_entry.id   AF-A0A2N1KN32-F1
#
_cell.length_a   1.000
_cell.length_b   1.000
_cell.length_c   1.000
_cell.angle_alpha   90.00
_cell.angle_beta   90.00
_cell.angle_gamma   90.00
#
_symmetry.space_group_name_H-M   'P 1'
#
loop_
_entity.id
_entity.type
_entity.pdbx_description
1 polymer ?
#
loop_
_entity_poly.entity_id
_entity_poly.type
_entity_poly.pdbx_seq_one_letter_code
_entity_poly.pdbx_strand_id
1 'polypeptide(L)'
;MALKKTLLLFLSTILIFSCDRFMPGGFWLEYKKEKITQNFSDQGPWGGSRTILWTTSSNQTFTNAVSYAINHNWTFIDSVHISENIPISQLSSHFPKWFNDGGTVLRFTSEMLNVDSDTDSTYLAEGYVIFNETRTQMVVYHKWGQ
;
A
#
# COMPACT_ATOMS: atom_id res chain seq x y z
N MET A 1 19.16 -7.56 -56.40
CA MET A 1 19.16 -8.59 -55.33
C MET A 1 18.56 -7.93 -54.10
N ALA A 2 17.28 -8.18 -53.85
CA ALA A 2 16.52 -7.53 -52.79
C ALA A 2 17.11 -7.89 -51.43
N LEU A 3 17.76 -6.92 -50.77
CA LEU A 3 18.19 -7.06 -49.39
C LEU A 3 16.91 -7.19 -48.56
N LYS A 4 16.73 -8.42 -48.09
CA LYS A 4 15.50 -8.95 -47.52
C LYS A 4 15.05 -8.10 -46.34
N LYS A 5 13.74 -7.85 -46.34
CA LYS A 5 12.90 -7.28 -45.30
C LYS A 5 13.02 -8.07 -43.99
N THR A 6 14.13 -7.96 -43.27
CA THR A 6 14.34 -8.66 -42.00
C THR A 6 14.88 -7.72 -40.93
N LEU A 7 14.30 -6.51 -40.83
CA LEU A 7 14.50 -5.62 -39.69
C LEU A 7 13.15 -5.22 -39.10
N LEU A 8 12.27 -6.21 -38.92
CA LEU A 8 10.92 -5.99 -38.43
C LEU A 8 10.50 -7.12 -37.49
N LEU A 9 11.35 -7.50 -36.53
CA LEU A 9 10.98 -8.48 -35.51
C LEU A 9 11.94 -8.50 -34.30
N PHE A 10 12.24 -7.34 -33.73
CA PHE A 10 12.88 -7.27 -32.40
C PHE A 10 12.28 -6.18 -31.51
N LEU A 11 11.02 -5.78 -31.76
CA LEU A 11 10.34 -4.74 -30.99
C LEU A 11 9.01 -5.19 -30.36
N SER A 12 8.74 -6.49 -30.26
CA SER A 12 7.43 -7.02 -29.83
C SER A 12 7.50 -8.11 -28.75
N THR A 13 8.56 -8.15 -27.93
CA THR A 13 8.65 -9.06 -26.78
C THR A 13 8.91 -8.35 -25.45
N ILE A 14 8.66 -7.05 -25.36
CA ILE A 14 8.30 -6.46 -24.05
C ILE A 14 6.87 -6.88 -23.77
N LEU A 15 6.71 -8.17 -23.50
CA LEU A 15 5.54 -8.73 -22.85
C LEU A 15 5.48 -8.05 -21.49
N ILE A 16 4.73 -6.95 -21.42
CA ILE A 16 3.78 -6.60 -20.36
C ILE A 16 3.78 -7.58 -19.18
N PHE A 17 4.84 -7.56 -18.40
CA PHE A 17 4.74 -7.88 -16.98
C PHE A 17 3.99 -6.69 -16.39
N SER A 18 2.70 -6.88 -16.14
CA SER A 18 1.84 -5.91 -15.46
C SER A 18 2.65 -5.32 -14.29
N CYS A 19 2.84 -4.00 -14.35
CA CYS A 19 3.68 -3.23 -13.44
C CYS A 19 3.05 -3.11 -12.05
N ASP A 20 1.95 -3.80 -11.76
CA ASP A 20 1.16 -3.59 -10.55
C ASP A 20 1.85 -4.13 -9.30
N ARG A 21 2.69 -5.17 -9.42
CA ARG A 21 3.52 -5.70 -8.33
C ARG A 21 4.76 -4.87 -8.03
N PHE A 22 5.29 -4.15 -9.02
CA PHE A 22 6.47 -3.31 -8.86
C PHE A 22 6.13 -1.93 -8.28
N MET A 23 4.85 -1.58 -8.23
CA MET A 23 4.41 -0.36 -7.56
C MET A 23 4.55 -0.50 -6.04
N PRO A 24 4.95 0.58 -5.34
CA PRO A 24 4.99 0.63 -3.88
C PRO A 24 3.67 0.22 -3.24
N GLY A 25 3.69 -0.82 -2.40
CA GLY A 25 2.47 -1.39 -1.82
C GLY A 25 1.55 -2.08 -2.85
N GLY A 26 2.07 -2.43 -4.03
CA GLY A 26 1.41 -3.13 -5.13
C GLY A 26 0.79 -4.44 -4.75
N PHE A 27 1.56 -5.25 -4.03
CA PHE A 27 1.16 -6.60 -3.61
C PHE A 27 -0.14 -6.62 -2.81
N TRP A 28 -0.47 -5.55 -2.08
CA TRP A 28 -1.72 -5.45 -1.33
C TRP A 28 -2.96 -5.65 -2.21
N LEU A 29 -2.92 -5.31 -3.49
CA LEU A 29 -4.05 -5.52 -4.40
C LEU A 29 -4.45 -7.00 -4.57
N GLU A 30 -3.55 -7.94 -4.25
CA GLU A 30 -3.84 -9.38 -4.26
C GLU A 30 -4.32 -9.91 -2.91
N TYR A 31 -4.18 -9.14 -1.83
CA TYR A 31 -4.66 -9.54 -0.51
C TYR A 31 -6.17 -9.48 -0.46
N LYS A 32 -6.86 -10.64 -0.39
CA LYS A 32 -8.33 -10.74 -0.26
C LYS A 32 -9.05 -9.77 -1.22
N LYS A 33 -8.61 -9.76 -2.48
CA LYS A 33 -8.97 -8.75 -3.49
C LYS A 33 -10.48 -8.57 -3.66
N GLU A 34 -11.25 -9.63 -3.44
CA GLU A 34 -12.71 -9.64 -3.49
C GLU A 34 -13.38 -8.82 -2.37
N LYS A 35 -12.63 -8.38 -1.36
CA LYS A 35 -13.11 -7.52 -0.26
C LYS A 35 -12.68 -6.06 -0.42
N ILE A 36 -11.92 -5.72 -1.47
CA ILE A 36 -11.54 -4.33 -1.76
C ILE A 36 -12.79 -3.56 -2.13
N THR A 37 -13.01 -2.44 -1.45
CA THR A 37 -14.16 -1.53 -1.69
C THR A 37 -13.72 -0.15 -2.17
N GLN A 38 -12.48 0.26 -1.85
CA GLN A 38 -11.88 1.48 -2.39
C GLN A 38 -10.39 1.24 -2.64
N ASN A 39 -9.86 1.87 -3.70
CA ASN A 39 -8.44 1.85 -4.04
C ASN A 39 -8.08 3.21 -4.64
N PHE A 40 -7.32 4.00 -3.90
CA PHE A 40 -6.76 5.26 -4.33
C PHE A 40 -5.27 5.10 -4.53
N SER A 41 -4.78 5.56 -5.67
CA SER A 41 -3.38 5.48 -6.03
C SER A 41 -3.01 6.77 -6.73
N ASP A 42 -2.18 7.58 -6.07
CA ASP A 42 -1.56 8.75 -6.67
C ASP A 42 -0.09 8.41 -6.96
N GLN A 43 0.34 8.64 -8.18
CA GLN A 43 1.63 8.19 -8.71
C GLN A 43 2.25 9.34 -9.49
N GLY A 44 3.36 9.84 -8.99
CA GLY A 44 4.14 10.89 -9.61
C GLY A 44 5.58 10.46 -9.87
N PRO A 45 6.31 11.24 -10.69
CA PRO A 45 7.73 10.99 -10.96
C PRO A 45 8.63 11.09 -9.72
N TRP A 46 8.15 11.74 -8.65
CA TRP A 46 8.92 12.02 -7.43
C TRP A 46 8.40 11.28 -6.19
N GLY A 47 7.41 10.40 -6.35
CA GLY A 47 6.75 9.77 -5.22
C GLY A 47 5.28 9.56 -5.47
N GLY A 48 4.57 9.12 -4.43
CA GLY A 48 3.15 8.88 -4.52
C GLY A 48 2.57 8.37 -3.21
N SER A 49 1.29 8.08 -3.28
CA SER A 49 0.57 7.47 -2.18
C SER A 49 -0.40 6.40 -2.66
N ARG A 50 -0.68 5.45 -1.79
CA ARG A 50 -1.67 4.41 -2.01
C ARG A 50 -2.51 4.23 -0.76
N THR A 51 -3.82 4.20 -0.96
CA THR A 51 -4.79 3.86 0.08
C THR A 51 -5.71 2.78 -0.46
N ILE A 52 -5.81 1.65 0.24
CA ILE A 52 -6.73 0.58 -0.12
C ILE A 52 -7.62 0.29 1.09
N LEU A 53 -8.92 0.16 0.84
CA LEU A 53 -9.92 -0.21 1.84
C LEU A 53 -10.49 -1.59 1.53
N TRP A 54 -10.51 -2.45 2.55
CA TRP A 54 -11.27 -3.69 2.54
C TRP A 54 -12.41 -3.62 3.54
N THR A 55 -13.58 -4.12 3.14
CA THR A 55 -14.75 -4.22 4.02
C THR A 55 -15.40 -5.59 3.87
N THR A 56 -15.88 -6.15 4.98
CA THR A 56 -16.64 -7.40 5.02
C THR A 56 -17.68 -7.39 6.14
N SER A 57 -18.69 -8.25 6.06
CA SER A 57 -19.63 -8.51 7.15
C SER A 57 -19.13 -9.56 8.15
N SER A 58 -18.04 -10.27 7.86
CA SER A 58 -17.53 -11.34 8.70
C SER A 58 -16.44 -10.83 9.65
N ASN A 59 -16.67 -10.99 10.96
CA ASN A 59 -15.68 -10.63 11.99
C ASN A 59 -14.39 -11.43 11.83
N GLN A 60 -13.27 -10.87 12.30
CA GLN A 60 -11.96 -11.54 12.32
C GLN A 60 -11.45 -11.96 10.93
N THR A 61 -11.81 -11.23 9.88
CA THR A 61 -11.43 -11.59 8.50
C THR A 61 -9.99 -11.24 8.15
N PHE A 62 -9.44 -10.16 8.71
CA PHE A 62 -8.11 -9.62 8.38
C PHE A 62 -7.05 -9.99 9.42
N THR A 63 -6.99 -11.26 9.82
CA THR A 63 -6.08 -11.74 10.89
C THR A 63 -4.65 -12.00 10.40
N ASN A 64 -4.47 -12.33 9.13
CA ASN A 64 -3.17 -12.69 8.55
C ASN A 64 -2.46 -11.53 7.80
N ALA A 65 -2.96 -10.30 7.89
CA ALA A 65 -2.41 -9.16 7.16
C ALA A 65 -0.96 -8.84 7.55
N VAL A 66 -0.58 -9.03 8.83
CA VAL A 66 0.81 -8.84 9.29
C VAL A 66 1.76 -9.80 8.60
N SER A 67 1.48 -11.11 8.67
CA SER A 67 2.30 -12.13 8.02
C SER A 67 2.31 -11.93 6.51
N TYR A 68 1.20 -11.50 5.92
CA TYR A 68 1.14 -11.16 4.50
C TYR A 68 2.09 -10.02 4.12
N ALA A 69 2.12 -8.94 4.91
CA ALA A 69 3.05 -7.82 4.70
C ALA A 69 4.52 -8.26 4.82
N ILE A 70 4.85 -9.01 5.87
CA ILE A 70 6.21 -9.53 6.11
C ILE A 70 6.69 -10.42 4.96
N ASN A 71 5.80 -11.27 4.43
CA ASN A 71 6.12 -12.10 3.27
C ASN A 71 6.33 -11.32 1.95
N HIS A 72 6.04 -10.01 1.95
CA HIS A 72 6.26 -9.10 0.84
C HIS A 72 7.24 -7.96 1.22
N ASN A 73 8.23 -8.29 2.05
CA ASN A 73 9.35 -7.42 2.42
C ASN A 73 8.97 -6.14 3.19
N TRP A 74 7.79 -6.10 3.81
CA TRP A 74 7.47 -5.04 4.76
C TRP A 74 7.94 -5.45 6.16
N THR A 75 8.73 -4.60 6.81
CA THR A 75 9.23 -4.85 8.15
C THR A 75 8.28 -4.25 9.16
N PHE A 76 7.74 -5.08 10.07
CA PHE A 76 6.90 -4.60 11.16
C PHE A 76 7.74 -3.79 12.17
N ILE A 77 7.26 -2.60 12.53
CA ILE A 77 7.92 -1.71 13.49
C ILE A 77 7.22 -1.79 14.84
N ASP A 78 5.97 -1.36 14.90
CA ASP A 78 5.17 -1.32 16.12
C ASP A 78 3.67 -1.30 15.83
N SER A 79 2.90 -1.33 16.91
CA SER A 79 1.45 -1.25 16.89
C SER A 79 0.94 -0.35 17.99
N VAL A 80 -0.11 0.41 17.71
CA VAL A 80 -0.85 1.16 18.71
C VAL A 80 -2.33 0.79 18.63
N HIS A 81 -2.93 0.60 19.79
CA HIS A 81 -4.35 0.43 19.93
C HIS A 81 -5.01 1.77 20.26
N ILE A 82 -6.11 2.07 19.59
CA ILE A 82 -6.77 3.37 19.60
C ILE A 82 -8.20 3.13 20.03
N SER A 83 -8.55 3.66 21.19
CA SER A 83 -9.89 3.54 21.73
C SER A 83 -10.94 4.12 20.77
N GLU A 84 -12.13 3.54 20.77
CA GLU A 84 -13.30 3.88 19.91
C GLU A 84 -13.69 5.38 19.89
N ASN A 85 -13.23 6.18 20.86
CA ASN A 85 -13.54 7.60 20.96
C ASN A 85 -12.57 8.54 20.22
N ILE A 86 -11.50 8.01 19.61
CA ILE A 86 -10.55 8.81 18.83
C ILE A 86 -10.65 8.40 17.37
N PRO A 87 -11.24 9.24 16.50
CA PRO A 87 -11.28 8.95 15.07
C PRO A 87 -9.87 8.81 14.53
N ILE A 88 -9.59 7.71 13.81
CA ILE A 88 -8.26 7.47 13.22
C ILE A 88 -7.87 8.58 12.25
N SER A 89 -8.85 9.21 11.61
CA SER A 89 -8.66 10.42 10.80
C SER A 89 -8.00 11.60 11.52
N GLN A 90 -7.97 11.63 12.86
CA GLN A 90 -7.27 12.64 13.64
C GLN A 90 -5.78 12.33 13.88
N LEU A 91 -5.33 11.10 13.65
CA LEU A 91 -3.92 10.72 13.86
C LEU A 91 -3.01 11.21 12.75
N SER A 92 -3.55 11.33 11.54
CA SER A 92 -2.84 11.85 10.39
C SER A 92 -3.83 12.42 9.41
N SER A 93 -3.55 13.62 8.89
CA SER A 93 -4.30 14.23 7.79
C SER A 93 -4.34 13.35 6.54
N HIS A 94 -3.43 12.37 6.45
CA HIS A 94 -3.32 11.44 5.34
C HIS A 94 -4.26 10.23 5.46
N PHE A 95 -4.80 9.96 6.65
CA PHE A 95 -5.72 8.84 6.81
C PHE A 95 -7.12 9.19 6.28
N PRO A 96 -7.79 8.23 5.63
CA PRO A 96 -9.12 8.47 5.10
C PRO A 96 -10.11 8.86 6.20
N LYS A 97 -10.77 10.01 6.02
CA LYS A 97 -11.73 10.59 6.97
C LYS A 97 -12.96 9.73 7.27
N TRP A 98 -13.23 8.73 6.42
CA TRP A 98 -14.37 7.82 6.57
C TRP A 98 -14.07 6.60 7.46
N PHE A 99 -12.82 6.42 7.91
CA PHE A 99 -12.47 5.40 8.91
C PHE A 99 -12.49 6.03 10.30
N ASN A 100 -13.61 5.88 11.01
CA ASN A 100 -13.85 6.55 12.30
C ASN A 100 -14.01 5.58 13.48
N ASP A 101 -13.81 4.29 13.25
CA ASP A 101 -13.86 3.31 14.33
C ASP A 101 -12.49 3.24 15.03
N GLY A 102 -12.51 3.04 16.35
CA GLY A 102 -11.33 2.62 17.09
C GLY A 102 -10.79 1.29 16.56
N GLY A 103 -9.57 0.96 16.96
CA GLY A 103 -8.97 -0.30 16.57
C GLY A 103 -7.46 -0.31 16.71
N THR A 104 -6.80 -0.97 15.77
CA THR A 104 -5.36 -1.19 15.82
C THR A 104 -4.69 -0.60 14.59
N VAL A 105 -3.73 0.28 14.82
CA VAL A 105 -2.83 0.79 13.78
C VAL A 105 -1.50 0.05 13.91
N LEU A 106 -1.05 -0.55 12.81
CA LEU A 106 0.24 -1.19 12.69
C LEU A 106 1.12 -0.36 11.77
N ARG A 107 2.37 -0.17 12.16
CA ARG A 107 3.36 0.56 11.38
C ARG A 107 4.40 -0.41 10.82
N PHE A 108 4.77 -0.16 9.57
CA PHE A 108 5.76 -0.92 8.83
C PHE A 108 6.72 0.03 8.14
N THR A 109 7.94 -0.44 7.88
CA THR A 109 8.80 0.14 6.85
C THR A 109 8.77 -0.75 5.61
N SER A 110 8.84 -0.12 4.44
CA SER A 110 9.04 -0.81 3.17
C SER A 110 10.47 -0.60 2.65
N GLU A 111 10.82 -1.28 1.57
CA GLU A 111 12.11 -1.07 0.87
C GLU A 111 12.14 0.22 0.03
N MET A 112 11.03 0.97 -0.02
CA MET A 112 10.96 2.24 -0.72
C MET A 112 11.61 3.35 0.09
N LEU A 113 12.09 4.39 -0.59
CA LEU A 113 12.76 5.53 0.04
C LEU A 113 11.88 6.79 0.00
N ASN A 114 11.99 7.57 1.06
CA ASN A 114 11.55 8.95 1.13
C ASN A 114 12.75 9.88 1.18
N VAL A 115 12.56 11.10 0.66
CA VAL A 115 13.55 12.16 0.72
C VAL A 115 12.91 13.37 1.39
N ASP A 116 13.52 13.84 2.48
CA ASP A 116 13.16 15.11 3.09
C ASP A 116 13.88 16.25 2.36
N SER A 117 13.12 17.11 1.69
CA SER A 117 13.67 18.22 0.91
C SER A 117 14.35 19.30 1.76
N ASP A 118 13.97 19.43 3.03
CA ASP A 118 14.50 20.46 3.92
C ASP A 118 15.84 20.04 4.52
N THR A 119 16.03 18.74 4.74
CA THR A 119 17.24 18.18 5.36
C THR A 119 18.16 17.42 4.40
N ASP A 120 17.71 17.18 3.15
CA ASP A 120 18.35 16.31 2.17
C ASP A 120 18.61 14.89 2.71
N SER A 121 17.83 14.48 3.71
CA SER A 121 17.95 13.16 4.33
C SER A 121 17.09 12.14 3.61
N THR A 122 17.58 10.90 3.54
CA THR A 122 16.87 9.77 2.95
C THR A 122 16.55 8.73 4.01
N TYR A 123 15.32 8.22 4.02
CA TYR A 123 14.84 7.23 4.98
C TYR A 123 13.87 6.24 4.32
N LEU A 124 13.64 5.09 4.96
CA LEU A 124 12.68 4.10 4.45
C LEU A 124 11.25 4.64 4.56
N ALA A 125 10.46 4.47 3.51
CA ALA A 125 9.06 4.84 3.47
C ALA A 125 8.26 4.00 4.48
N GLU A 126 7.44 4.69 5.28
CA GLU A 126 6.54 4.06 6.23
C GLU A 126 5.19 3.73 5.59
N GLY A 127 4.66 2.57 5.97
CA GLY A 127 3.33 2.11 5.62
C GLY A 127 2.54 1.72 6.86
N TYR A 128 1.22 1.83 6.75
CA TYR A 128 0.29 1.64 7.85
C TYR A 128 -0.77 0.62 7.46
N VAL A 129 -1.05 -0.32 8.36
CA VAL A 129 -2.18 -1.24 8.27
C VAL A 129 -3.09 -0.99 9.46
N ILE A 130 -4.34 -0.68 9.19
CA ILE A 130 -5.30 -0.23 10.19
C ILE A 130 -6.46 -1.21 10.19
N PHE A 131 -6.87 -1.67 11.37
CA PHE A 131 -8.08 -2.48 11.56
C PHE A 131 -9.04 -1.76 12.48
N ASN A 132 -10.34 -2.01 12.30
CA ASN A 132 -11.32 -1.72 13.33
C ASN A 132 -11.32 -2.84 14.38
N GLU A 133 -11.96 -2.61 15.52
CA GLU A 133 -12.03 -3.58 16.64
C GLU A 133 -12.44 -4.99 16.23
N THR A 134 -13.46 -5.10 15.38
CA THR A 134 -14.02 -6.38 14.96
C THR A 134 -13.27 -7.03 13.80
N ARG A 135 -12.27 -6.33 13.23
CA ARG A 135 -11.54 -6.71 12.01
C ARG A 135 -12.47 -7.02 10.83
N THR A 136 -13.57 -6.28 10.72
CA THR A 136 -14.47 -6.28 9.55
C THR A 136 -14.07 -5.23 8.51
N GLN A 137 -13.22 -4.28 8.90
CA GLN A 137 -12.60 -3.31 8.01
C GLN A 137 -11.09 -3.32 8.17
N MET A 138 -10.39 -3.11 7.06
CA MET A 138 -8.95 -2.90 7.04
C MET A 138 -8.60 -1.79 6.06
N VAL A 139 -7.66 -0.94 6.43
CA VAL A 139 -7.08 0.07 5.55
C VAL A 139 -5.58 -0.14 5.46
N VAL A 140 -5.04 -0.02 4.26
CA VAL A 140 -3.61 0.14 4.04
C VAL A 140 -3.36 1.54 3.53
N TYR A 141 -2.41 2.23 4.14
CA TYR A 141 -1.89 3.51 3.67
C TYR A 141 -0.38 3.42 3.48
N HIS A 142 0.13 3.91 2.35
CA HIS A 142 1.56 3.95 2.06
C HIS A 142 1.89 5.24 1.32
N LYS A 143 2.94 5.94 1.75
CA LYS A 143 3.48 7.11 1.04
C LYS A 143 4.98 6.87 0.81
N TRP A 144 5.44 7.11 -0.41
CA TRP A 144 6.85 7.02 -0.77
C TRP A 144 7.30 8.26 -1.57
N GLY A 145 8.61 8.51 -1.65
CA GLY A 145 9.20 9.66 -2.34
C GLY A 145 9.22 10.94 -1.49
N GLN A 146 8.95 12.09 -2.12
CA GLN A 146 8.93 13.42 -1.47
C GLN A 146 7.65 13.67 -0.64
#